data_AF-A0A9P6RB75-F1
#
_entry.id   AF-A0A9P6RB75-F1
#
_cell.length_a   1.000
_cell.length_b   1.000
_cell.length_c   1.000
_cell.angle_alpha   90.00
_cell.angle_beta   90.00
_cell.angle_gamma   90.00
#
_symmetry.space_group_name_H-M   'P 1'
#
loop_
_entity.id
_entity.type
_entity.pdbx_description
1 polymer ?
#
loop_
_entity_poly.entity_id
_entity_poly.type
_entity_poly.pdbx_seq_one_letter_code
_entity_poly.pdbx_strand_id
1 'polypeptide(L)'
;MRFSAVAIAAALIAVANAQSDYFPFPREGSCIEACTDRVGKTRFPEYNDVDEYGARFIESLSYSYESGSENTRLFMNEVGQCMGSCPPAQLTPYAMMFPQKRTWYNANKLGTPPPRPTAVVPTATTSAPPVVTSTPPGVDPAYPFQPNGPCVANCINTVGKAAFPNFSEDPKSPYFWESLSYSFDSGSDKTREFMTDVGMCQGKCPAAENQLYSDQFYNQKQWYLANKPKTTTVAPTVPTTPSTTTTTSGPVPTGPVNPPGDYPFKPNGPCVSACTNKIGKGMFPNYSEDPKSPYFIQSLALSFESGSDSTREFMTGVGMCQGTCPAAENQLYLDQFPKQKEWYLANKNGGTNPPVTTKPTTTTTTSGPVPTGPVNPPGDYPFKPNGPCVSACTNKI
;
A
#
# COMPACT_ATOMS: atom_id res chain seq x y z
N MET A 1 -34.29 47.55 -9.95
CA MET A 1 -33.67 46.24 -10.24
C MET A 1 -32.16 46.43 -10.21
N ARG A 2 -31.46 45.89 -9.21
CA ARG A 2 -30.00 45.92 -9.11
C ARG A 2 -29.54 44.50 -8.81
N PHE A 3 -29.03 43.81 -9.82
CA PHE A 3 -28.26 42.58 -9.67
C PHE A 3 -27.01 42.74 -10.53
N SER A 4 -25.88 43.03 -9.88
CA SER A 4 -24.55 42.85 -10.45
C SER A 4 -23.56 42.61 -9.33
N ALA A 5 -22.61 41.72 -9.60
CA ALA A 5 -21.39 41.40 -8.85
C ALA A 5 -21.45 40.30 -7.78
N VAL A 6 -21.56 39.03 -8.21
CA VAL A 6 -20.87 37.89 -7.56
C VAL A 6 -20.46 36.89 -8.64
N ALA A 7 -19.29 37.07 -9.27
CA ALA A 7 -18.73 36.06 -10.20
C ALA A 7 -17.20 36.14 -10.36
N ILE A 8 -16.47 36.68 -9.39
CA ILE A 8 -15.00 36.69 -9.40
C ILE A 8 -14.49 36.26 -8.02
N ALA A 9 -14.64 34.98 -7.69
CA ALA A 9 -14.00 34.38 -6.51
C ALA A 9 -13.62 32.91 -6.73
N ALA A 10 -14.28 32.21 -7.66
CA ALA A 10 -14.02 30.79 -7.89
C ALA A 10 -12.73 30.49 -8.69
N ALA A 11 -12.18 31.45 -9.45
CA ALA A 11 -11.02 31.22 -10.30
C ALA A 11 -9.66 31.19 -9.55
N LEU A 12 -9.60 31.71 -8.32
CA LEU A 12 -8.34 31.72 -7.53
C LEU A 12 -8.11 30.43 -6.72
N ILE A 13 -9.15 29.62 -6.50
CA ILE A 13 -9.06 28.41 -5.67
C ILE A 13 -8.53 27.20 -6.48
N ALA A 14 -8.72 27.18 -7.80
CA ALA A 14 -8.28 26.07 -8.66
C ALA A 14 -6.75 25.99 -8.85
N VAL A 15 -6.02 27.10 -8.62
CA VAL A 15 -4.54 27.11 -8.74
C VAL A 15 -3.85 26.61 -7.46
N ALA A 16 -4.57 26.52 -6.34
CA ALA A 16 -4.00 26.11 -5.05
C ALA A 16 -3.89 24.58 -4.86
N ASN A 17 -4.47 23.78 -5.75
CA ASN A 17 -4.47 22.31 -5.66
C ASN A 17 -3.61 21.60 -6.73
N ALA A 18 -2.95 22.35 -7.62
CA ALA A 18 -1.97 21.77 -8.52
C ALA A 18 -0.65 21.57 -7.74
N GLN A 19 -0.49 20.41 -7.09
CA GLN A 19 0.85 19.94 -6.70
C GLN A 19 1.71 19.89 -7.95
N SER A 20 2.87 20.54 -7.93
CA SER A 20 3.78 20.47 -9.06
C SER A 20 4.38 19.09 -9.22
N ASP A 21 4.84 18.80 -10.44
CA ASP A 21 5.67 17.64 -10.72
C ASP A 21 7.01 17.67 -9.97
N TYR A 22 7.41 18.81 -9.38
CA TYR A 22 8.67 18.95 -8.67
C TYR A 22 8.63 18.31 -7.28
N PHE A 23 7.59 18.57 -6.51
CA PHE A 23 7.39 17.99 -5.17
C PHE A 23 6.13 17.13 -5.17
N PRO A 24 6.22 15.86 -5.63
CA PRO A 24 5.06 15.03 -5.95
C PRO A 24 4.52 14.34 -4.68
N PHE A 25 4.26 15.11 -3.63
CA PHE A 25 3.77 14.58 -2.38
C PHE A 25 2.49 15.28 -1.94
N PRO A 26 1.49 14.54 -1.43
CA PRO A 26 0.30 15.15 -0.89
C PRO A 26 0.63 16.10 0.25
N ARG A 27 -0.22 17.10 0.40
CA ARG A 27 -0.29 17.94 1.58
C ARG A 27 -0.51 17.08 2.82
N GLU A 28 0.15 17.44 3.92
CA GLU A 28 0.19 16.61 5.13
C GLU A 28 -1.03 16.83 6.06
N GLY A 29 -1.95 17.70 5.63
CA GLY A 29 -3.11 18.11 6.40
C GLY A 29 -2.85 19.37 7.21
N SER A 30 -3.91 20.14 7.45
CA SER A 30 -3.82 21.48 8.03
C SER A 30 -3.23 21.53 9.43
N CYS A 31 -3.38 20.48 10.25
CA CYS A 31 -2.81 20.43 11.60
C CYS A 31 -1.30 20.28 11.54
N ILE A 32 -0.84 19.36 10.68
CA ILE A 32 0.59 19.07 10.51
C ILE A 32 1.31 20.28 9.92
N GLU A 33 0.76 20.87 8.86
CA GLU A 33 1.33 22.06 8.23
C GLU A 33 1.38 23.25 9.20
N ALA A 34 0.35 23.44 10.02
CA ALA A 34 0.38 24.48 11.05
C ALA A 34 1.45 24.21 12.12
N CYS A 35 1.71 22.94 12.45
CA CYS A 35 2.75 22.55 13.39
C CYS A 35 4.15 22.79 12.83
N THR A 36 4.43 22.33 11.60
CA THR A 36 5.74 22.50 10.96
C THR A 36 6.01 23.97 10.69
N ASP A 37 5.03 24.73 10.19
CA ASP A 37 5.14 26.18 9.97
C ASP A 37 5.44 26.93 11.27
N ARG A 38 4.66 26.68 12.34
CA ARG A 38 4.84 27.36 13.63
C ARG A 38 6.23 27.12 14.22
N VAL A 39 6.68 25.86 14.26
CA VAL A 39 8.00 25.51 14.81
C VAL A 39 9.11 26.01 13.88
N GLY A 40 8.95 25.86 12.57
CA GLY A 40 9.93 26.28 11.58
C GLY A 40 10.17 27.78 11.58
N LYS A 41 9.13 28.59 11.75
CA LYS A 41 9.24 30.05 11.88
C LYS A 41 10.02 30.51 13.12
N THR A 42 10.19 29.66 14.13
CA THR A 42 11.09 29.94 15.26
C THR A 42 12.57 29.77 14.89
N ARG A 43 12.87 29.05 13.79
CA ARG A 43 14.24 28.83 13.29
C ARG A 43 14.64 29.94 12.32
N PHE A 44 13.75 30.28 11.40
CA PHE A 44 13.89 31.44 10.54
C PHE A 44 12.52 31.93 10.04
N PRO A 45 12.28 33.26 9.94
CA PRO A 45 10.96 33.81 9.63
C PRO A 45 10.34 33.35 8.31
N GLU A 46 11.17 33.05 7.32
CA GLU A 46 10.77 32.65 5.97
C GLU A 46 10.53 31.15 5.81
N TYR A 47 10.48 30.39 6.91
CA TYR A 47 10.22 28.95 6.86
C TYR A 47 8.91 28.65 6.13
N ASN A 48 8.99 27.77 5.13
CA ASN A 48 7.85 27.24 4.40
C ASN A 48 8.22 25.89 3.75
N ASP A 49 7.73 24.80 4.33
CA ASP A 49 7.88 23.43 3.82
C ASP A 49 6.68 22.96 2.97
N VAL A 50 5.77 23.89 2.62
CA VAL A 50 4.56 23.62 1.83
C VAL A 50 4.64 24.24 0.44
N ASP A 51 5.19 25.45 0.30
CA ASP A 51 5.34 26.14 -0.98
C ASP A 51 6.63 25.71 -1.68
N GLU A 52 6.54 24.69 -2.52
CA GLU A 52 7.67 24.13 -3.28
C GLU A 52 8.39 25.11 -4.20
N TYR A 53 7.80 26.25 -4.51
CA TYR A 53 8.40 27.33 -5.30
C TYR A 53 9.08 28.41 -4.44
N GLY A 54 8.99 28.30 -3.11
CA GLY A 54 9.62 29.21 -2.19
C GLY A 54 11.15 29.12 -2.25
N ALA A 55 11.83 30.26 -2.23
CA ALA A 55 13.30 30.31 -2.24
C ALA A 55 13.96 29.54 -1.08
N ARG A 56 13.20 29.32 0.01
CA ARG A 56 13.64 28.62 1.22
C ARG A 56 13.07 27.21 1.36
N PHE A 57 12.35 26.70 0.36
CA PHE A 57 11.67 25.41 0.45
C PHE A 57 12.60 24.25 0.83
N ILE A 58 13.71 24.09 0.09
CA ILE A 58 14.70 23.02 0.37
C ILE A 58 15.35 23.20 1.74
N GLU A 59 15.63 24.45 2.13
CA GLU A 59 16.18 24.77 3.45
C GLU A 59 15.20 24.42 4.57
N SER A 60 13.90 24.70 4.40
CA SER A 60 12.85 24.28 5.33
C SER A 60 12.79 22.76 5.49
N LEU A 61 12.87 22.00 4.39
CA LEU A 61 12.87 20.54 4.45
C LEU A 61 14.10 19.96 5.16
N SER A 62 15.23 20.66 5.17
CA SER A 62 16.46 20.20 5.84
C SER A 62 16.27 20.01 7.35
N TYR A 63 15.41 20.82 7.98
CA TYR A 63 15.09 20.69 9.41
C TYR A 63 14.34 19.40 9.73
N SER A 64 13.65 18.81 8.76
CA SER A 64 12.97 17.52 8.92
C SER A 64 13.86 16.33 8.54
N TYR A 65 14.74 16.50 7.54
CA TYR A 65 15.34 15.35 6.85
C TYR A 65 16.86 15.25 6.92
N GLU A 66 17.58 16.32 7.27
CA GLU A 66 19.04 16.31 7.37
C GLU A 66 19.49 15.59 8.65
N SER A 67 19.93 14.33 8.51
CA SER A 67 20.29 13.51 9.68
C SER A 67 21.54 14.02 10.40
N GLY A 68 21.52 13.93 11.72
CA GLY A 68 22.70 14.16 12.57
C GLY A 68 22.95 15.61 12.95
N SER A 69 22.16 16.56 12.45
CA SER A 69 22.23 17.95 12.90
C SER A 69 21.45 18.15 14.21
N GLU A 70 21.97 18.99 15.11
CA GLU A 70 21.26 19.37 16.32
C GLU A 70 19.94 20.09 16.00
N ASN A 71 19.95 20.92 14.95
CA ASN A 71 18.79 21.65 14.47
C ASN A 71 17.65 20.71 14.05
N THR A 72 17.95 19.64 13.32
CA THR A 72 16.97 18.63 12.91
C THR A 72 16.39 17.91 14.11
N ARG A 73 17.22 17.54 15.08
CA ARG A 73 16.76 16.88 16.31
C ARG A 73 15.81 17.77 17.12
N LEU A 74 16.18 19.04 17.34
CA LEU A 74 15.36 19.99 18.08
C LEU A 74 14.05 20.30 17.36
N PHE A 75 14.11 20.53 16.04
CA PHE A 75 12.94 20.75 15.21
C PHE A 75 11.97 19.56 15.26
N MET A 76 12.46 18.34 15.01
CA MET A 76 11.61 17.15 15.01
C MET A 76 10.99 16.86 16.39
N ASN A 77 11.71 17.16 17.48
CA ASN A 77 11.16 17.03 18.82
C ASN A 77 10.02 18.03 19.08
N GLU A 78 10.21 19.31 18.76
CA GLU A 78 9.20 20.36 18.95
C GLU A 78 7.99 20.18 18.01
N VAL A 79 8.23 19.82 16.76
CA VAL A 79 7.17 19.46 15.81
C VAL A 79 6.42 18.23 16.30
N GLY A 80 7.11 17.19 16.77
CA GLY A 80 6.48 16.01 17.35
C GLY A 80 5.59 16.32 18.55
N GLN A 81 6.04 17.22 19.44
CA GLN A 81 5.21 17.70 20.55
C GLN A 81 3.96 18.47 20.07
N CYS A 82 4.09 19.30 19.04
CA CYS A 82 2.94 19.97 18.43
C CYS A 82 1.95 18.97 17.82
N MET A 83 2.48 18.05 16.99
CA MET A 83 1.73 17.05 16.26
C MET A 83 1.03 16.03 17.16
N GLY A 84 1.46 15.89 18.43
CA GLY A 84 0.83 14.97 19.39
C GLY A 84 -0.67 15.21 19.61
N SER A 85 -1.18 16.41 19.28
CA SER A 85 -2.62 16.72 19.32
C SER A 85 -3.33 16.62 17.97
N CYS A 86 -2.61 16.33 16.88
CA CYS A 86 -3.20 16.23 15.55
C CYS A 86 -4.05 14.95 15.40
N PRO A 87 -5.10 15.00 14.56
CA PRO A 87 -5.94 13.83 14.30
C PRO A 87 -5.13 12.66 13.72
N PRO A 88 -5.39 11.41 14.13
CA PRO A 88 -4.73 10.23 13.57
C PRO A 88 -4.81 10.15 12.03
N ALA A 89 -5.91 10.64 11.45
CA ALA A 89 -6.10 10.71 10.00
C ALA A 89 -5.05 11.57 9.26
N GLN A 90 -4.38 12.50 9.93
CA GLN A 90 -3.25 13.27 9.36
C GLN A 90 -1.90 12.66 9.76
N LEU A 91 -1.77 12.16 11.00
CA LEU A 91 -0.53 11.57 11.51
C LEU A 91 -0.13 10.29 10.76
N THR A 92 -1.09 9.42 10.42
CA THR A 92 -0.78 8.16 9.72
C THR A 92 -0.24 8.39 8.30
N PRO A 93 -0.88 9.20 7.43
CA PRO A 93 -0.30 9.55 6.14
C PRO A 93 1.05 10.24 6.27
N TYR A 94 1.21 11.19 7.20
CA TYR A 94 2.50 11.85 7.43
C TYR A 94 3.62 10.87 7.74
N ALA A 95 3.41 9.96 8.70
CA ALA A 95 4.39 8.96 9.07
C ALA A 95 4.73 8.02 7.91
N MET A 96 3.74 7.67 7.08
CA MET A 96 3.95 6.85 5.88
C MET A 96 4.74 7.57 4.79
N MET A 97 4.51 8.88 4.61
CA MET A 97 5.16 9.69 3.58
C MET A 97 6.57 10.14 3.97
N PHE A 98 6.86 10.23 5.27
CA PHE A 98 8.12 10.74 5.79
C PHE A 98 9.37 10.09 5.15
N PRO A 99 9.46 8.75 5.01
CA PRO A 99 10.62 8.12 4.36
C PRO A 99 10.75 8.46 2.87
N GLN A 100 9.63 8.62 2.17
CA GLN A 100 9.60 8.92 0.74
C GLN A 100 10.03 10.38 0.49
N LYS A 101 9.47 11.31 1.28
CA LYS A 101 9.90 12.72 1.29
C LYS A 101 11.38 12.88 1.61
N ARG A 102 11.88 12.12 2.59
CA ARG A 102 13.31 12.09 2.93
C ARG A 102 14.18 11.61 1.77
N THR A 103 13.78 10.56 1.07
CA THR A 103 14.50 10.06 -0.12
C THR A 103 14.53 11.11 -1.23
N TRP A 104 13.40 11.74 -1.51
CA TRP A 104 13.32 12.82 -2.49
C TRP A 104 14.18 14.03 -2.07
N TYR A 105 14.12 14.46 -0.81
CA TYR A 105 14.94 15.56 -0.31
C TYR A 105 16.43 15.26 -0.50
N ASN A 106 16.90 14.06 -0.13
CA ASN A 106 18.30 13.69 -0.31
C ASN A 106 18.74 13.71 -1.78
N ALA A 107 17.85 13.39 -2.72
CA ALA A 107 18.12 13.46 -4.14
C ALA A 107 18.14 14.90 -4.69
N ASN A 108 17.40 15.82 -4.07
CA ASN A 108 17.16 17.17 -4.59
C ASN A 108 17.77 18.31 -3.75
N LYS A 109 18.37 18.03 -2.59
CA LYS A 109 18.84 19.07 -1.64
C LYS A 109 19.95 20.00 -2.15
N LEU A 110 20.61 19.62 -3.25
CA LEU A 110 21.62 20.45 -3.93
C LEU A 110 21.04 21.23 -5.13
N GLY A 111 19.78 20.99 -5.46
CA GLY A 111 19.08 21.67 -6.56
C GLY A 111 18.46 22.99 -6.12
N THR A 112 18.20 23.85 -7.10
CA THR A 112 17.36 25.04 -6.93
C THR A 112 15.92 24.66 -7.26
N PRO A 113 14.92 25.05 -6.44
CA PRO A 113 13.52 24.91 -6.80
C PRO A 113 13.24 25.50 -8.19
N PRO A 114 12.38 24.87 -9.00
CA PRO A 114 12.02 25.40 -10.30
C PRO A 114 11.34 26.76 -10.15
N PRO A 115 11.46 27.66 -11.14
CA PRO A 115 10.72 28.90 -11.11
C PRO A 115 9.21 28.61 -11.10
N ARG A 116 8.46 29.38 -10.30
CA ARG A 116 6.99 29.29 -10.27
C ARG A 116 6.45 29.44 -11.69
N PRO A 117 5.64 28.49 -12.20
CA PRO A 117 5.00 28.63 -13.50
C PRO A 117 4.26 29.95 -13.55
N THR A 118 4.58 30.79 -14.54
CA THR A 118 3.85 32.03 -14.74
C THR A 118 2.46 31.65 -15.21
N ALA A 119 1.42 32.06 -14.48
CA ALA A 119 0.04 31.74 -14.83
C ALA A 119 -0.26 32.28 -16.24
N VAL A 120 -0.29 31.39 -17.23
CA VAL A 120 -0.79 31.72 -18.56
C VAL A 120 -2.31 31.80 -18.40
N VAL A 121 -2.84 33.02 -18.34
CA VAL A 121 -4.29 33.25 -18.35
C VAL A 121 -4.82 32.67 -19.67
N PRO A 122 -5.56 31.55 -19.66
CA PRO A 122 -6.06 30.99 -20.90
C PRO A 122 -7.14 31.93 -21.44
N THR A 123 -6.95 32.43 -22.65
CA THR A 123 -8.02 33.10 -23.40
C THR A 123 -8.97 32.01 -23.88
N ALA A 124 -10.11 31.86 -23.20
CA ALA A 124 -11.09 30.82 -23.51
C ALA A 124 -11.69 31.06 -24.90
N THR A 125 -11.44 30.13 -25.84
CA THR A 125 -12.19 30.04 -27.10
C THR A 125 -13.17 28.88 -26.96
N THR A 126 -14.47 29.17 -26.95
CA THR A 126 -15.54 28.18 -26.82
C THR A 126 -15.62 27.33 -28.08
N SER A 127 -15.03 26.13 -28.04
CA SER A 127 -15.20 25.07 -29.05
C SER A 127 -16.21 24.05 -28.53
N ALA A 128 -17.14 23.63 -29.38
CA ALA A 128 -18.13 22.60 -29.09
C ALA A 128 -17.45 21.25 -28.74
N PRO A 129 -18.04 20.44 -27.85
CA PRO A 129 -17.47 19.16 -27.43
C PRO A 129 -17.44 18.14 -28.59
N PRO A 130 -16.35 17.35 -28.73
CA PRO A 130 -16.29 16.29 -29.73
C PRO A 130 -17.18 15.11 -29.32
N VAL A 131 -17.96 14.61 -30.29
CA VAL A 131 -18.71 13.36 -30.18
C VAL A 131 -17.71 12.20 -30.27
N VAL A 132 -17.56 11.46 -29.17
CA VAL A 132 -16.74 10.24 -29.13
C VAL A 132 -17.63 9.05 -29.46
N THR A 133 -17.39 8.43 -30.62
CA THR A 133 -18.03 7.18 -31.02
C THR A 133 -17.38 6.02 -30.28
N SER A 134 -18.10 5.38 -29.37
CA SER A 134 -17.63 4.21 -28.63
C SER A 134 -17.56 2.98 -29.55
N THR A 135 -16.38 2.35 -29.60
CA THR A 135 -16.24 0.98 -30.09
C THR A 135 -16.28 0.06 -28.87
N PRO A 136 -17.21 -0.90 -28.76
CA PRO A 136 -17.35 -1.72 -27.55
C PRO A 136 -16.21 -2.75 -27.46
N PRO A 137 -15.41 -2.79 -26.38
CA PRO A 137 -14.45 -3.87 -26.17
C PRO A 137 -15.07 -5.00 -25.33
N GLY A 138 -14.95 -6.21 -25.86
CA GLY A 138 -14.87 -7.52 -25.22
C GLY A 138 -15.46 -7.72 -23.82
N VAL A 139 -16.52 -8.53 -23.76
CA VAL A 139 -16.97 -9.41 -22.65
C VAL A 139 -16.39 -9.06 -21.27
N ASP A 140 -17.15 -8.21 -20.58
CA ASP A 140 -17.00 -7.86 -19.17
C ASP A 140 -17.14 -9.13 -18.30
N PRO A 141 -16.08 -9.60 -17.61
CA PRO A 141 -16.23 -10.67 -16.64
C PRO A 141 -17.13 -10.15 -15.52
N ALA A 142 -18.29 -10.79 -15.33
CA ALA A 142 -19.28 -10.38 -14.32
C ALA A 142 -18.60 -10.08 -12.99
N TYR A 143 -18.62 -8.81 -12.55
CA TYR A 143 -18.07 -8.38 -11.28
C TYR A 143 -18.75 -9.17 -10.15
N PRO A 144 -18.07 -10.14 -9.51
CA PRO A 144 -18.73 -11.20 -8.76
C PRO A 144 -19.01 -10.82 -7.30
N PHE A 145 -18.97 -9.53 -6.99
CA PHE A 145 -19.02 -9.01 -5.62
C PHE A 145 -20.38 -8.40 -5.32
N GLN A 146 -20.79 -8.50 -4.05
CA GLN A 146 -22.01 -7.86 -3.60
C GLN A 146 -21.79 -6.34 -3.51
N PRO A 147 -22.78 -5.51 -3.88
CA PRO A 147 -22.71 -4.06 -3.66
C PRO A 147 -22.44 -3.74 -2.19
N ASN A 148 -21.57 -2.75 -1.93
CA ASN A 148 -21.09 -2.41 -0.58
C ASN A 148 -22.14 -1.78 0.38
N GLY A 149 -23.43 -1.82 0.03
CA GLY A 149 -24.50 -1.08 0.71
C GLY A 149 -24.57 0.39 0.26
N PRO A 150 -25.72 1.05 0.49
CA PRO A 150 -25.98 2.38 -0.07
C PRO A 150 -25.10 3.49 0.51
N CYS A 151 -24.74 3.44 1.80
CA CYS A 151 -23.89 4.46 2.41
C CYS A 151 -22.46 4.36 1.89
N VAL A 152 -21.86 3.16 1.94
CA VAL A 152 -20.48 2.97 1.50
C VAL A 152 -20.35 3.20 -0.01
N ALA A 153 -21.29 2.71 -0.82
CA ALA A 153 -21.29 2.98 -2.26
C ALA A 153 -21.42 4.49 -2.55
N ASN A 154 -22.28 5.22 -1.82
CA ASN A 154 -22.39 6.66 -2.00
C ASN A 154 -21.10 7.40 -1.58
N CYS A 155 -20.44 6.94 -0.51
CA CYS A 155 -19.15 7.47 -0.08
C CYS A 155 -18.08 7.29 -1.15
N ILE A 156 -17.90 6.08 -1.65
CA ILE A 156 -16.93 5.76 -2.69
C ILE A 156 -17.21 6.57 -3.96
N ASN A 157 -18.47 6.62 -4.41
CA ASN A 157 -18.85 7.41 -5.58
C ASN A 157 -18.68 8.92 -5.38
N THR A 158 -18.95 9.46 -4.19
CA THR A 158 -18.82 10.90 -3.92
C THR A 158 -17.34 11.31 -3.92
N VAL A 159 -16.50 10.57 -3.20
CA VAL A 159 -15.05 10.81 -3.17
C VAL A 159 -14.45 10.63 -4.56
N GLY A 160 -14.81 9.53 -5.23
CA GLY A 160 -14.35 9.23 -6.57
C GLY A 160 -14.72 10.28 -7.59
N LYS A 161 -15.97 10.77 -7.59
CA LYS A 161 -16.42 11.83 -8.50
C LYS A 161 -15.79 13.19 -8.20
N ALA A 162 -15.45 13.45 -6.93
CA ALA A 162 -14.75 14.67 -6.55
C ALA A 162 -13.31 14.69 -7.09
N ALA A 163 -12.62 13.55 -7.06
CA ALA A 163 -11.26 13.42 -7.59
C ALA A 163 -11.24 13.22 -9.12
N PHE A 164 -12.22 12.50 -9.66
CA PHE A 164 -12.31 12.08 -11.06
C PHE A 164 -13.77 12.16 -11.54
N PRO A 165 -14.16 13.16 -12.36
CA PRO A 165 -15.56 13.36 -12.76
C PRO A 165 -16.24 12.15 -13.41
N ASN A 166 -15.44 11.26 -14.02
CA ASN A 166 -15.90 10.05 -14.70
C ASN A 166 -15.90 8.79 -13.82
N PHE A 167 -15.57 8.91 -12.52
CA PHE A 167 -15.53 7.79 -11.60
C PHE A 167 -16.86 7.02 -11.55
N SER A 168 -16.77 5.69 -11.60
CA SER A 168 -17.92 4.81 -11.57
C SER A 168 -17.57 3.42 -11.06
N GLU A 169 -18.34 2.95 -10.08
CA GLU A 169 -18.31 1.55 -9.63
C GLU A 169 -19.26 0.63 -10.44
N ASP A 170 -19.94 1.15 -11.47
CA ASP A 170 -20.77 0.34 -12.37
C ASP A 170 -19.86 -0.49 -13.28
N PRO A 171 -19.91 -1.84 -13.23
CA PRO A 171 -19.12 -2.70 -14.12
C PRO A 171 -19.33 -2.40 -15.61
N LYS A 172 -20.52 -1.88 -15.97
CA LYS A 172 -20.84 -1.52 -17.35
C LYS A 172 -20.27 -0.16 -17.78
N SER A 173 -19.71 0.61 -16.86
CA SER A 173 -19.11 1.90 -17.17
C SER A 173 -17.80 1.73 -17.94
N PRO A 174 -17.55 2.54 -18.99
CA PRO A 174 -16.24 2.54 -19.65
C PRO A 174 -15.10 2.96 -18.72
N TYR A 175 -15.40 3.57 -17.56
CA TYR A 175 -14.44 4.03 -16.57
C TYR A 175 -14.29 3.08 -15.37
N PHE A 176 -14.92 1.90 -15.40
CA PHE A 176 -14.92 0.96 -14.28
C PHE A 176 -13.51 0.54 -13.86
N TRP A 177 -12.69 0.07 -14.81
CA TRP A 177 -11.33 -0.38 -14.54
C TRP A 177 -10.42 0.73 -14.01
N GLU A 178 -10.55 1.93 -14.56
CA GLU A 178 -9.83 3.11 -14.08
C GLU A 178 -10.26 3.45 -12.64
N SER A 179 -11.57 3.41 -12.36
CA SER A 179 -12.11 3.67 -11.03
C SER A 179 -11.61 2.65 -9.99
N LEU A 180 -11.56 1.36 -10.35
CA LEU A 180 -10.99 0.31 -9.51
C LEU A 180 -9.49 0.48 -9.28
N SER A 181 -8.75 1.04 -10.24
CA SER A 181 -7.31 1.29 -10.09
C SER A 181 -7.00 2.19 -8.89
N TYR A 182 -7.84 3.19 -8.63
CA TYR A 182 -7.71 4.08 -7.45
C TYR A 182 -7.97 3.36 -6.12
N SER A 183 -8.65 2.22 -6.14
CA SER A 183 -8.88 1.43 -4.93
C SER A 183 -7.81 0.35 -4.72
N PHE A 184 -7.32 -0.24 -5.83
CA PHE A 184 -6.62 -1.52 -5.78
C PHE A 184 -5.20 -1.52 -6.33
N ASP A 185 -4.81 -0.57 -7.17
CA ASP A 185 -3.40 -0.47 -7.58
C ASP A 185 -2.57 0.10 -6.43
N SER A 186 -1.76 -0.78 -5.83
CA SER A 186 -0.86 -0.41 -4.75
C SER A 186 0.24 0.53 -5.23
N GLY A 187 0.55 1.54 -4.42
CA GLY A 187 1.76 2.34 -4.58
C GLY A 187 1.62 3.64 -5.36
N SER A 188 0.41 3.99 -5.84
CA SER A 188 0.16 5.33 -6.38
C SER A 188 -0.32 6.29 -5.27
N ASP A 189 0.12 7.54 -5.31
CA ASP A 189 -0.34 8.57 -4.38
C ASP A 189 -1.85 8.81 -4.50
N LYS A 190 -2.38 8.69 -5.72
CA LYS A 190 -3.82 8.76 -6.04
C LYS A 190 -4.62 7.66 -5.33
N THR A 191 -4.10 6.44 -5.29
CA THR A 191 -4.75 5.32 -4.58
C THR A 191 -4.83 5.61 -3.09
N ARG A 192 -3.75 6.12 -2.51
CA ARG A 192 -3.69 6.41 -1.08
C ARG A 192 -4.62 7.55 -0.67
N GLU A 193 -4.63 8.65 -1.44
CA GLU A 193 -5.52 9.79 -1.21
C GLU A 193 -6.98 9.35 -1.29
N PHE A 194 -7.34 8.67 -2.38
CA PHE A 194 -8.68 8.13 -2.59
C PHE A 194 -9.11 7.23 -1.42
N MET A 195 -8.28 6.25 -1.03
CA MET A 195 -8.61 5.33 0.06
C MET A 195 -8.71 6.02 1.42
N THR A 196 -7.96 7.11 1.64
CA THR A 196 -8.03 7.92 2.87
C THR A 196 -9.36 8.66 2.94
N ASP A 197 -9.76 9.33 1.86
CA ASP A 197 -11.02 10.07 1.79
C ASP A 197 -12.24 9.14 1.86
N VAL A 198 -12.16 8.00 1.17
CA VAL A 198 -13.18 6.93 1.28
C VAL A 198 -13.27 6.45 2.73
N GLY A 199 -12.15 6.19 3.41
CA GLY A 199 -12.13 5.75 4.81
C GLY A 199 -12.76 6.77 5.76
N MET A 200 -12.46 8.07 5.58
CA MET A 200 -13.09 9.15 6.37
C MET A 200 -14.59 9.24 6.15
N CYS A 201 -15.06 9.02 4.91
CA CYS A 201 -16.48 8.99 4.60
C CYS A 201 -17.16 7.74 5.20
N GLN A 202 -16.57 6.56 4.99
CA GLN A 202 -17.04 5.26 5.49
C GLN A 202 -17.13 5.21 7.02
N GLY A 203 -16.30 5.98 7.74
CA GLY A 203 -16.40 6.10 9.21
C GLY A 203 -17.75 6.59 9.72
N LYS A 204 -18.59 7.17 8.86
CA LYS A 204 -19.97 7.59 9.18
C LYS A 204 -21.04 6.58 8.72
N CYS A 205 -20.65 5.53 8.02
CA CYS A 205 -21.56 4.50 7.51
C CYS A 205 -21.92 3.45 8.56
N PRO A 206 -23.05 2.74 8.39
CA PRO A 206 -23.42 1.64 9.28
C PRO A 206 -22.34 0.56 9.35
N ALA A 207 -22.10 0.02 10.54
CA ALA A 207 -21.07 -0.98 10.79
C ALA A 207 -21.22 -2.22 9.89
N ALA A 208 -22.45 -2.64 9.57
CA ALA A 208 -22.71 -3.78 8.70
C ALA A 208 -22.22 -3.55 7.24
N GLU A 209 -22.33 -2.33 6.72
CA GLU A 209 -21.83 -1.99 5.37
C GLU A 209 -20.30 -1.93 5.36
N ASN A 210 -19.69 -1.34 6.39
CA ASN A 210 -18.24 -1.30 6.54
C ASN A 210 -17.63 -2.70 6.70
N GLN A 211 -18.33 -3.60 7.41
CA GLN A 211 -17.93 -5.00 7.53
C GLN A 211 -18.02 -5.70 6.18
N LEU A 212 -19.12 -5.53 5.44
CA LEU A 212 -19.30 -6.11 4.10
C LEU A 212 -18.21 -5.64 3.12
N TYR A 213 -17.86 -4.35 3.15
CA TYR A 213 -16.76 -3.80 2.35
C TYR A 213 -15.43 -4.44 2.73
N SER A 214 -15.12 -4.51 4.03
CA SER A 214 -13.86 -5.07 4.55
C SER A 214 -13.71 -6.56 4.21
N ASP A 215 -14.79 -7.34 4.34
CA ASP A 215 -14.81 -8.78 4.06
C ASP A 215 -14.56 -9.08 2.58
N GLN A 216 -15.00 -8.19 1.68
CA GLN A 216 -14.83 -8.35 0.25
C GLN A 216 -13.56 -7.69 -0.30
N PHE A 217 -13.00 -6.68 0.37
CA PHE A 217 -11.91 -5.83 -0.15
C PHE A 217 -10.72 -6.64 -0.67
N TYR A 218 -10.26 -7.63 0.10
CA TYR A 218 -9.13 -8.47 -0.32
C TYR A 218 -9.44 -9.26 -1.58
N ASN A 219 -10.62 -9.89 -1.64
CA ASN A 219 -11.03 -10.69 -2.80
C ASN A 219 -11.30 -9.81 -4.04
N GLN A 220 -11.88 -8.62 -3.85
CA GLN A 220 -12.05 -7.61 -4.90
C GLN A 220 -10.71 -7.19 -5.48
N LYS A 221 -9.72 -6.90 -4.63
CA LYS A 221 -8.36 -6.59 -5.06
C LYS A 221 -7.73 -7.74 -5.85
N GLN A 222 -7.83 -8.98 -5.37
CA GLN A 222 -7.29 -10.15 -6.09
C GLN A 222 -7.96 -10.33 -7.46
N TRP A 223 -9.28 -10.20 -7.52
CA TRP A 223 -10.03 -10.28 -8.76
C TRP A 223 -9.65 -9.16 -9.73
N TYR A 224 -9.53 -7.92 -9.26
CA TYR A 224 -9.09 -6.78 -10.07
C TYR A 224 -7.70 -7.04 -10.66
N LEU A 225 -6.73 -7.46 -9.84
CA LEU A 225 -5.38 -7.75 -10.32
C LEU A 225 -5.33 -8.88 -11.36
N ALA A 226 -6.22 -9.87 -11.25
CA ALA A 226 -6.32 -10.98 -12.19
C ALA A 226 -7.03 -10.62 -13.51
N ASN A 227 -7.98 -9.69 -13.48
CA ASN A 227 -8.87 -9.41 -14.61
C ASN A 227 -8.66 -8.04 -15.26
N LYS A 228 -7.88 -7.13 -14.65
CA LYS A 228 -7.67 -5.79 -15.20
C LYS A 228 -7.09 -5.86 -16.62
N PRO A 229 -7.59 -5.04 -17.57
CA PRO A 229 -7.07 -4.99 -18.92
C PRO A 229 -5.56 -4.77 -18.89
N LYS A 230 -4.81 -5.67 -19.53
CA LYS A 230 -3.39 -5.46 -19.73
C LYS A 230 -3.25 -4.31 -20.72
N THR A 231 -2.65 -3.20 -20.29
CA THR A 231 -2.24 -2.12 -21.19
C THR A 231 -1.34 -2.71 -22.25
N THR A 232 -1.90 -2.91 -23.45
CA THR A 232 -1.15 -3.45 -24.58
C THR A 232 -0.40 -2.26 -25.16
N THR A 233 0.77 -1.96 -24.59
CA THR A 233 1.69 -1.02 -25.23
C THR A 233 2.08 -1.64 -26.55
N VAL A 234 1.55 -1.11 -27.66
CA VAL A 234 1.99 -1.49 -29.00
C VAL A 234 3.43 -0.99 -29.13
N ALA A 235 4.38 -1.85 -28.81
CA ALA A 235 5.80 -1.56 -29.02
C ALA A 235 6.07 -1.49 -30.53
N PRO A 236 6.81 -0.47 -31.02
CA PRO A 236 7.25 -0.47 -32.41
C PRO A 236 8.14 -1.70 -32.65
N THR A 237 7.73 -2.54 -33.58
CA THR A 237 8.43 -3.78 -33.98
C THR A 237 9.84 -3.46 -34.48
N VAL A 238 10.84 -3.82 -33.69
CA VAL A 238 12.22 -4.03 -34.15
C VAL A 238 12.44 -5.54 -34.28
N PRO A 239 13.02 -6.07 -35.37
CA PRO A 239 13.24 -7.50 -35.53
C PRO A 239 14.34 -7.97 -34.57
N THR A 240 14.04 -8.92 -33.69
CA THR A 240 15.04 -9.55 -32.81
C THR A 240 15.24 -11.01 -33.20
N THR A 241 16.50 -11.33 -33.52
CA THR A 241 17.04 -12.66 -33.83
C THR A 241 16.85 -13.63 -32.65
N PRO A 242 16.55 -14.93 -32.87
CA PRO A 242 16.35 -15.89 -31.79
C PRO A 242 17.68 -16.20 -31.09
N SER A 243 17.69 -16.11 -29.75
CA SER A 243 18.80 -16.58 -28.93
C SER A 243 18.38 -17.84 -28.18
N THR A 244 19.09 -18.94 -28.42
CA THR A 244 18.84 -20.26 -27.84
C THR A 244 19.52 -20.35 -26.47
N THR A 245 18.75 -20.45 -25.39
CA THR A 245 19.31 -20.61 -24.03
C THR A 245 19.23 -22.07 -23.61
N THR A 246 20.37 -22.73 -23.51
CA THR A 246 20.51 -24.09 -22.97
C THR A 246 20.28 -24.07 -21.45
N THR A 247 19.30 -24.83 -20.97
CA THR A 247 19.02 -24.98 -19.54
C THR A 247 19.91 -26.07 -18.95
N THR A 248 20.89 -25.69 -18.12
CA THR A 248 21.66 -26.64 -17.30
C THR A 248 21.12 -26.58 -15.87
N SER A 249 20.51 -27.67 -15.41
CA SER A 249 20.11 -27.88 -14.02
C SER A 249 21.35 -27.95 -13.14
N GLY A 250 21.63 -26.87 -12.40
CA GLY A 250 22.70 -26.84 -11.41
C GLY A 250 22.34 -27.67 -10.16
N PRO A 251 23.32 -28.33 -9.52
CA PRO A 251 23.09 -29.12 -8.32
C PRO A 251 22.65 -28.25 -7.13
N VAL A 252 21.71 -28.79 -6.34
CA VAL A 252 21.31 -28.28 -5.03
C VAL A 252 22.55 -28.18 -4.14
N PRO A 253 22.88 -27.00 -3.56
CA PRO A 253 23.98 -26.90 -2.62
C PRO A 253 23.62 -27.68 -1.33
N THR A 254 24.23 -28.84 -1.14
CA THR A 254 24.10 -29.65 0.09
C THR A 254 25.18 -29.33 1.13
N GLY A 255 25.81 -28.15 1.03
CA GLY A 255 26.78 -27.70 2.03
C GLY A 255 26.09 -27.33 3.34
N PRO A 256 26.64 -27.70 4.52
CA PRO A 256 26.16 -27.19 5.79
C PRO A 256 26.38 -25.67 5.83
N VAL A 257 25.30 -24.91 5.63
CA VAL A 257 25.30 -23.47 5.91
C VAL A 257 25.26 -23.35 7.43
N ASN A 258 26.39 -23.01 8.04
CA ASN A 258 26.36 -22.57 9.43
C ASN A 258 25.55 -21.26 9.46
N PRO A 259 24.35 -21.23 10.07
CA PRO A 259 23.64 -19.98 10.24
C PRO A 259 24.54 -18.99 10.99
N PRO A 260 24.48 -17.68 10.68
CA PRO A 260 25.19 -16.67 11.45
C PRO A 260 24.85 -16.85 12.93
N GLY A 261 25.87 -16.85 13.79
CA GLY A 261 25.79 -17.25 15.19
C GLY A 261 24.61 -16.65 15.96
N ASP A 262 24.08 -17.45 16.90
CA ASP A 262 23.10 -17.11 17.94
C ASP A 262 22.18 -15.92 17.62
N TYR A 263 21.08 -16.17 16.91
CA TYR A 263 19.99 -15.20 16.82
C TYR A 263 19.42 -14.98 18.23
N PRO A 264 19.69 -13.83 18.88
CA PRO A 264 19.57 -13.69 20.33
C PRO A 264 18.15 -13.27 20.77
N PHE A 265 17.17 -13.41 19.90
CA PHE A 265 15.81 -12.93 20.11
C PHE A 265 14.89 -14.07 20.47
N LYS A 266 13.92 -13.77 21.34
CA LYS A 266 12.86 -14.71 21.67
C LYS A 266 11.98 -14.90 20.44
N PRO A 267 11.53 -16.14 20.16
CA PRO A 267 10.52 -16.39 19.16
C PRO A 267 9.29 -15.51 19.41
N ASN A 268 8.66 -15.07 18.33
CA ASN A 268 7.38 -14.39 18.39
C ASN A 268 6.33 -15.33 19.02
N GLY A 269 5.28 -14.74 19.59
CA GLY A 269 4.13 -15.54 20.05
C GLY A 269 3.44 -16.26 18.88
N PRO A 270 2.58 -17.26 19.17
CA PRO A 270 1.96 -18.09 18.14
C PRO A 270 1.08 -17.29 17.17
N CYS A 271 0.39 -16.24 17.62
CA CYS A 271 -0.43 -15.41 16.74
C CYS A 271 0.44 -14.57 15.80
N VAL A 272 1.43 -13.86 16.37
CA VAL A 272 2.36 -13.03 15.60
C VAL A 272 3.13 -13.88 14.58
N SER A 273 3.62 -15.05 14.99
CA SER A 273 4.33 -15.99 14.12
C SER A 273 3.43 -16.53 13.00
N ALA A 274 2.16 -16.84 13.29
CA ALA A 274 1.22 -17.28 12.25
C ALA A 274 0.98 -16.18 11.21
N CYS A 275 0.89 -14.92 11.65
CA CYS A 275 0.74 -13.77 10.76
C CYS A 275 1.96 -13.56 9.87
N THR A 276 3.16 -13.48 10.45
CA THR A 276 4.42 -13.30 9.69
C THR A 276 4.65 -14.46 8.73
N ASN A 277 4.42 -15.72 9.16
CA ASN A 277 4.54 -16.88 8.27
C ASN A 277 3.50 -16.90 7.14
N LYS A 278 2.24 -16.54 7.41
CA LYS A 278 1.19 -16.51 6.38
C LYS A 278 1.52 -15.49 5.29
N ILE A 279 1.83 -14.26 5.69
CA ILE A 279 2.14 -13.17 4.75
C ILE A 279 3.48 -13.45 4.06
N GLY A 280 4.49 -13.84 4.84
CA GLY A 280 5.83 -14.16 4.33
C GLY A 280 5.82 -15.27 3.29
N LYS A 281 5.13 -16.40 3.54
CA LYS A 281 5.00 -17.49 2.57
C LYS A 281 4.23 -17.10 1.32
N GLY A 282 3.30 -16.15 1.43
CA GLY A 282 2.61 -15.58 0.27
C GLY A 282 3.54 -14.81 -0.68
N MET A 283 4.58 -14.18 -0.14
CA MET A 283 5.54 -13.38 -0.91
C MET A 283 6.80 -14.18 -1.29
N PHE A 284 7.21 -15.08 -0.42
CA PHE A 284 8.41 -15.90 -0.53
C PHE A 284 8.10 -17.30 0.00
N PRO A 285 7.88 -18.31 -0.88
CA PRO A 285 7.42 -19.64 -0.46
C PRO A 285 8.30 -20.33 0.58
N ASN A 286 9.60 -20.00 0.59
CA ASN A 286 10.59 -20.54 1.54
C ASN A 286 10.75 -19.69 2.81
N TYR A 287 9.83 -18.74 3.05
CA TYR A 287 9.85 -17.89 4.22
C TYR A 287 9.89 -18.73 5.51
N SER A 288 10.80 -18.34 6.40
CA SER A 288 11.04 -19.01 7.67
C SER A 288 11.56 -18.04 8.71
N GLU A 289 10.93 -18.05 9.89
CA GLU A 289 11.44 -17.38 11.08
C GLU A 289 12.39 -18.26 11.92
N ASP A 290 12.58 -19.53 11.54
CA ASP A 290 13.56 -20.42 12.18
C ASP A 290 14.99 -19.94 11.87
N PRO A 291 15.79 -19.54 12.89
CA PRO A 291 17.19 -19.12 12.69
C PRO A 291 18.09 -20.18 12.07
N LYS A 292 17.69 -21.46 12.10
CA LYS A 292 18.41 -22.57 11.49
C LYS A 292 18.07 -22.78 10.01
N SER A 293 17.05 -22.09 9.50
CA SER A 293 16.66 -22.20 8.10
C SER A 293 17.70 -21.55 7.18
N PRO A 294 18.05 -22.18 6.04
CA PRO A 294 18.91 -21.56 5.04
C PRO A 294 18.29 -20.30 4.41
N TYR A 295 17.00 -20.06 4.65
CA TYR A 295 16.24 -18.92 4.13
C TYR A 295 15.98 -17.84 5.19
N PHE A 296 16.54 -17.99 6.40
CA PHE A 296 16.26 -17.09 7.52
C PHE A 296 16.61 -15.62 7.22
N ILE A 297 17.85 -15.35 6.75
CA ILE A 297 18.30 -14.00 6.42
C ILE A 297 17.46 -13.38 5.30
N GLN A 298 17.11 -14.17 4.27
CA GLN A 298 16.23 -13.73 3.19
C GLN A 298 14.80 -13.45 3.67
N SER A 299 14.33 -14.18 4.68
CA SER A 299 13.01 -13.93 5.30
C SER A 299 13.02 -12.64 6.12
N LEU A 300 14.09 -12.39 6.88
CA LEU A 300 14.28 -11.13 7.62
C LEU A 300 14.42 -9.91 6.70
N ALA A 301 14.95 -10.10 5.49
CA ALA A 301 15.04 -9.04 4.48
C ALA A 301 13.67 -8.41 4.16
N LEU A 302 12.59 -9.22 4.16
CA LEU A 302 11.22 -8.71 3.97
C LEU A 302 10.75 -7.79 5.10
N SER A 303 11.32 -7.90 6.31
CA SER A 303 10.96 -7.03 7.44
C SER A 303 11.86 -5.79 7.51
N PHE A 304 13.12 -5.90 7.09
CA PHE A 304 14.17 -4.95 7.47
C PHE A 304 14.89 -4.24 6.32
N GLU A 305 14.74 -4.69 5.06
CA GLU A 305 15.27 -3.95 3.90
C GLU A 305 14.40 -2.72 3.63
N SER A 306 14.73 -1.62 4.29
CA SER A 306 14.02 -0.35 4.12
C SER A 306 14.02 0.11 2.67
N GLY A 307 12.87 0.61 2.21
CA GLY A 307 12.73 1.24 0.89
C GLY A 307 12.29 0.30 -0.23
N SER A 308 12.18 -1.01 -0.01
CA SER A 308 11.59 -1.92 -1.00
C SER A 308 10.06 -1.97 -0.91
N ASP A 309 9.39 -2.14 -2.05
CA ASP A 309 7.94 -2.37 -2.09
C ASP A 309 7.56 -3.66 -1.36
N SER A 310 8.39 -4.70 -1.45
CA SER A 310 8.22 -5.96 -0.74
C SER A 310 8.22 -5.77 0.78
N THR A 311 9.09 -4.93 1.32
CA THR A 311 9.13 -4.65 2.75
C THR A 311 7.87 -3.93 3.21
N ARG A 312 7.40 -2.96 2.41
CA ARG A 312 6.15 -2.24 2.70
C ARG A 312 4.95 -3.19 2.67
N GLU A 313 4.82 -4.00 1.61
CA GLU A 313 3.73 -4.96 1.45
C GLU A 313 3.72 -6.01 2.58
N PHE A 314 4.90 -6.56 2.92
CA PHE A 314 5.05 -7.49 4.03
C PHE A 314 4.62 -6.84 5.35
N MET A 315 5.16 -5.67 5.70
CA MET A 315 4.85 -5.00 6.96
C MET A 315 3.39 -4.55 7.05
N THR A 316 2.77 -4.12 5.95
CA THR A 316 1.34 -3.82 5.91
C THR A 316 0.49 -5.07 6.13
N GLY A 317 0.78 -6.17 5.42
CA GLY A 317 0.05 -7.43 5.59
C GLY A 317 0.19 -8.00 7.01
N VAL A 318 1.40 -7.96 7.56
CA VAL A 318 1.68 -8.39 8.93
C VAL A 318 0.95 -7.50 9.94
N GLY A 319 1.01 -6.17 9.79
CA GLY A 319 0.33 -5.24 10.69
C GLY A 319 -1.19 -5.42 10.72
N MET A 320 -1.81 -5.64 9.55
CA MET A 320 -3.25 -5.94 9.48
C MET A 320 -3.60 -7.27 10.17
N CYS A 321 -2.76 -8.29 10.02
CA CYS A 321 -2.97 -9.58 10.66
C CYS A 321 -2.73 -9.53 12.19
N GLN A 322 -1.69 -8.81 12.63
CA GLN A 322 -1.33 -8.65 14.05
C GLN A 322 -2.35 -7.85 14.86
N GLY A 323 -3.21 -7.07 14.19
CA GLY A 323 -4.26 -6.27 14.85
C GLY A 323 -5.20 -7.08 15.75
N THR A 324 -5.33 -8.39 15.52
CA THR A 324 -6.14 -9.30 16.34
C THR A 324 -5.32 -10.13 17.34
N CYS A 325 -3.99 -9.99 17.36
CA CYS A 325 -3.14 -10.76 18.25
C CYS A 325 -3.19 -10.27 19.71
N PRO A 326 -2.93 -11.15 20.69
CA PRO A 326 -2.86 -10.75 22.09
C PRO A 326 -1.83 -9.63 22.30
N ALA A 327 -2.19 -8.63 23.12
CA ALA A 327 -1.36 -7.45 23.36
C ALA A 327 0.06 -7.80 23.83
N ALA A 328 0.23 -8.86 24.64
CA ALA A 328 1.54 -9.31 25.10
C ALA A 328 2.44 -9.81 23.96
N GLU A 329 1.88 -10.46 22.92
CA GLU A 329 2.65 -10.91 21.76
C GLU A 329 3.04 -9.73 20.87
N ASN A 330 2.11 -8.81 20.64
CA ASN A 330 2.38 -7.58 19.88
C ASN A 330 3.44 -6.72 20.57
N GLN A 331 3.39 -6.61 21.90
CA GLN A 331 4.42 -5.89 22.66
C GLN A 331 5.79 -6.56 22.53
N LEU A 332 5.87 -7.89 22.64
CA LEU A 332 7.12 -8.63 22.44
C LEU A 332 7.70 -8.41 21.04
N TYR A 333 6.85 -8.39 20.01
CA TYR A 333 7.26 -8.11 18.63
C TYR A 333 7.84 -6.69 18.52
N LEU A 334 7.11 -5.69 19.01
CA LEU A 334 7.53 -4.28 18.97
C LEU A 334 8.82 -4.02 19.76
N ASP A 335 8.98 -4.62 20.94
CA ASP A 335 10.17 -4.45 21.79
C ASP A 335 11.44 -5.03 21.16
N GLN A 336 11.30 -6.13 20.42
CA GLN A 336 12.42 -6.79 19.76
C GLN A 336 12.72 -6.22 18.38
N PHE A 337 11.73 -5.65 17.67
CA PHE A 337 11.85 -5.22 16.27
C PHE A 337 13.06 -4.30 16.00
N PRO A 338 13.34 -3.24 16.79
CA PRO A 338 14.52 -2.38 16.55
C PRO A 338 15.84 -3.13 16.69
N LYS A 339 15.95 -4.02 17.68
CA LYS A 339 17.15 -4.80 17.94
C LYS A 339 17.35 -5.91 16.91
N GLN A 340 16.26 -6.55 16.46
CA GLN A 340 16.29 -7.51 15.35
C GLN A 340 16.77 -6.83 14.06
N LYS A 341 16.32 -5.61 13.79
CA LYS A 341 16.78 -4.81 12.65
C LYS A 341 18.27 -4.50 12.74
N GLU A 342 18.76 -4.06 13.90
CA GLU A 342 20.19 -3.80 14.12
C GLU A 342 21.03 -5.06 13.90
N TRP A 343 20.61 -6.17 14.49
CA TRP A 343 21.25 -7.47 14.29
C TRP A 343 21.25 -7.90 12.82
N TYR A 344 20.11 -7.79 12.13
CA TYR A 344 20.00 -8.11 10.70
C TYR A 344 20.98 -7.29 9.87
N LEU A 345 21.03 -5.96 10.08
CA LEU A 345 21.93 -5.10 9.32
C LEU A 345 23.41 -5.44 9.55
N ALA A 346 23.78 -5.85 10.77
CA ALA A 346 25.13 -6.31 11.09
C ALA A 346 25.47 -7.68 10.46
N ASN A 347 24.47 -8.56 10.29
CA ASN A 347 24.69 -9.97 9.92
C ASN A 347 24.25 -10.33 8.49
N LYS A 348 23.53 -9.47 7.78
CA LYS A 348 22.93 -9.81 6.45
C LYS A 348 23.93 -10.19 5.37
N ASN A 349 25.19 -9.77 5.52
CA ASN A 349 26.28 -10.09 4.59
C ASN A 349 27.11 -11.31 5.05
N GLY A 350 26.89 -11.83 6.26
CA GLY A 350 27.63 -12.96 6.82
C GLY A 350 27.07 -14.33 6.42
N GLY A 351 25.84 -14.39 5.90
CA GLY A 351 25.23 -15.61 5.38
C GLY A 351 25.49 -15.80 3.90
N THR A 352 25.95 -16.97 3.48
CA THR A 352 25.89 -17.37 2.07
C THR A 352 24.44 -17.65 1.71
N ASN A 353 23.73 -16.65 1.18
CA ASN A 353 22.38 -16.86 0.66
C ASN A 353 22.45 -17.83 -0.54
N PRO A 354 21.55 -18.83 -0.62
CA PRO A 354 21.36 -19.57 -1.85
C PRO A 354 21.01 -18.61 -2.99
N PRO A 355 21.46 -18.87 -4.23
CA PRO A 355 21.06 -18.07 -5.38
C PRO A 355 19.54 -18.01 -5.49
N VAL A 356 18.99 -16.80 -5.55
CA VAL A 356 17.54 -16.60 -5.75
C VAL A 356 17.20 -17.09 -7.15
N THR A 357 16.52 -18.24 -7.23
CA THR A 357 15.92 -18.68 -8.48
C THR A 357 14.67 -17.83 -8.68
N THR A 358 14.69 -16.98 -9.70
CA THR A 358 13.53 -16.17 -10.08
C THR A 358 12.35 -17.09 -10.41
N LYS A 359 11.17 -16.65 -9.95
CA LYS A 359 9.87 -17.32 -10.04
C LYS A 359 9.65 -18.04 -11.38
N PRO A 360 9.33 -19.35 -11.41
CA PRO A 360 8.89 -20.01 -12.62
C PRO A 360 7.59 -19.34 -13.11
N THR A 361 7.59 -18.86 -14.35
CA THR A 361 6.36 -18.50 -15.05
C THR A 361 5.63 -19.79 -15.39
N THR A 362 4.62 -20.16 -14.59
CA THR A 362 3.74 -21.29 -14.89
C THR A 362 2.97 -20.98 -16.17
N THR A 363 3.42 -21.56 -17.28
CA THR A 363 2.67 -21.53 -18.54
C THR A 363 1.86 -22.81 -18.59
N THR A 364 0.55 -22.72 -18.31
CA THR A 364 -0.36 -23.85 -18.46
C THR A 364 -0.54 -24.14 -19.94
N THR A 365 0.11 -25.18 -20.44
CA THR A 365 -0.15 -25.76 -21.76
C THR A 365 -1.10 -26.94 -21.56
N THR A 366 -2.39 -26.73 -21.82
CA THR A 366 -3.37 -27.82 -21.83
C THR A 366 -3.60 -28.25 -23.28
N SER A 367 -2.97 -29.34 -23.68
CA SER A 367 -3.26 -30.05 -24.93
C SER A 367 -3.21 -31.56 -24.66
N GLY A 368 -4.37 -32.24 -24.70
CA GLY A 368 -4.47 -33.70 -24.65
C GLY A 368 -5.85 -34.21 -24.22
N PRO A 369 -6.40 -35.26 -24.84
CA PRO A 369 -7.83 -35.50 -24.93
C PRO A 369 -8.45 -36.18 -23.70
N VAL A 370 -9.73 -35.89 -23.49
CA VAL A 370 -10.62 -36.44 -22.46
C VAL A 370 -10.88 -37.93 -22.70
N PRO A 371 -10.63 -38.84 -21.73
CA PRO A 371 -11.17 -40.18 -21.75
C PRO A 371 -12.58 -40.17 -21.16
N THR A 372 -13.58 -40.53 -21.97
CA THR A 372 -14.94 -40.84 -21.51
C THR A 372 -14.98 -42.22 -20.88
N GLY A 373 -15.19 -42.28 -19.56
CA GLY A 373 -15.51 -43.50 -18.82
C GLY A 373 -16.51 -43.19 -17.69
N PRO A 374 -17.49 -44.06 -17.40
CA PRO A 374 -18.61 -43.75 -16.52
C PRO A 374 -18.19 -43.65 -15.04
N VAL A 375 -18.65 -42.59 -14.38
CA VAL A 375 -18.49 -42.33 -12.95
C VAL A 375 -19.55 -43.10 -12.17
N ASN A 376 -19.14 -44.04 -11.31
CA ASN A 376 -19.99 -44.60 -10.26
C ASN A 376 -19.92 -43.69 -9.01
N PRO A 377 -21.04 -43.48 -8.29
CA PRO A 377 -21.05 -42.63 -7.09
C PRO A 377 -20.35 -43.31 -5.90
N PRO A 378 -19.67 -42.56 -5.01
CA PRO A 378 -19.13 -43.12 -3.78
C PRO A 378 -20.27 -43.45 -2.81
N GLY A 379 -20.28 -44.71 -2.37
CA GLY A 379 -21.22 -45.26 -1.41
C GLY A 379 -20.96 -44.82 0.04
N ASP A 380 -22.01 -45.05 0.81
CA ASP A 380 -22.22 -44.73 2.22
C ASP A 380 -21.10 -45.21 3.17
N TYR A 381 -20.73 -44.34 4.12
CA TYR A 381 -20.08 -44.76 5.36
C TYR A 381 -21.09 -44.70 6.52
N PRO A 382 -21.24 -45.78 7.32
CA PRO A 382 -22.22 -45.84 8.39
C PRO A 382 -21.73 -45.11 9.65
N PHE A 383 -22.61 -44.25 10.16
CA PHE A 383 -22.56 -43.68 11.50
C PHE A 383 -22.74 -44.79 12.55
N LYS A 384 -21.85 -44.86 13.55
CA LYS A 384 -22.02 -45.72 14.73
C LYS A 384 -22.00 -44.87 16.00
N PRO A 385 -23.11 -44.77 16.75
CA PRO A 385 -23.15 -44.11 18.05
C PRO A 385 -22.90 -45.13 19.16
N ASN A 386 -22.12 -44.76 20.18
CA ASN A 386 -22.14 -45.41 21.49
C ASN A 386 -21.91 -44.32 22.56
N GLY A 387 -22.95 -43.99 23.33
CA GLY A 387 -22.82 -43.34 24.64
C GLY A 387 -22.54 -44.39 25.74
N PRO A 388 -22.96 -44.19 27.00
CA PRO A 388 -23.25 -42.96 27.74
C PRO A 388 -22.43 -42.86 29.05
N CYS A 389 -22.40 -41.68 29.68
CA CYS A 389 -22.24 -41.59 31.14
C CYS A 389 -23.18 -40.52 31.69
N VAL A 390 -23.95 -40.92 32.69
CA VAL A 390 -25.13 -40.26 33.26
C VAL A 390 -24.74 -39.69 34.62
N SER A 391 -25.42 -38.60 35.02
CA SER A 391 -25.65 -38.12 36.42
C SER A 391 -24.43 -37.63 37.22
N ALA A 392 -24.43 -36.56 38.03
CA ALA A 392 -25.43 -35.68 38.64
C ALA A 392 -24.73 -34.30 38.89
N CYS A 393 -25.39 -33.15 38.93
CA CYS A 393 -26.11 -32.65 40.10
C CYS A 393 -26.95 -31.42 39.74
N THR A 394 -28.18 -31.42 40.22
CA THR A 394 -29.16 -30.33 40.29
C THR A 394 -28.78 -29.23 41.29
N ASN A 395 -29.12 -27.99 40.92
CA ASN A 395 -29.61 -26.84 41.71
C ASN A 395 -29.32 -26.74 43.22
N LYS A 396 -28.82 -25.56 43.63
CA LYS A 396 -29.33 -24.84 44.80
C LYS A 396 -29.03 -23.33 44.74
N ILE A 397 -30.13 -22.57 44.87
CA ILE A 397 -30.33 -21.14 45.25
C ILE A 397 -29.98 -20.09 44.20
#